data_AF-A0A3P1B3K9-F1
#
_entry.id   AF-A0A3P1B3K9-F1
#
_cell.length_a   1.000
_cell.length_b   1.000
_cell.length_c   1.000
_cell.angle_alpha   90.00
_cell.angle_beta   90.00
_cell.angle_gamma   90.00
#
_symmetry.space_group_name_H-M   'P 1'
#
loop_
_entity.id
_entity.type
_entity.pdbx_description
1 polymer ?
#
loop_
_entity_poly.entity_id
_entity_poly.type
_entity_poly.pdbx_seq_one_letter_code
_entity_poly.pdbx_strand_id
1 'polypeptide(L)'
;MKKRRAEADAILFEILTALLWVRNGWQVKFLEEGKGGKSPDILASKNNNELQVECKRQRKTADYTYKETEKRLKMVSYLREELLKYNILLDLVFHVELISLPDTYLKDLLLNKIQEIKKAGLIVSNNEVTIYASFIDINRINKYLEKNFVKNNSPQLCDLIAQKAVDYSGFTSGFSGNFFRVGEGEANNLYIAEIANAFGVNCRSMAPEAVTAKARDTKTQIMGAIKQFNTESESVIHVGMETYDGQEVEIERLKKTSKTLESINPSETNLRYIYYHFFQAYTRPDQIWIFDETVDKVSSLKQAVFPLENSFLVVDGDDDSLMDISHWNRELP
;
A
#
# COMPACT_ATOMS: atom_id res chain seq x y z
N MET A 1 3.20 -26.09 16.18
CA MET A 1 3.61 -24.67 16.06
C MET A 1 3.88 -24.07 17.44
N LYS A 2 5.15 -23.86 17.82
CA LYS A 2 5.46 -23.00 18.98
C LYS A 2 5.01 -21.57 18.67
N LYS A 3 4.40 -20.89 19.65
CA LYS A 3 3.98 -19.48 19.59
C LYS A 3 5.18 -18.57 19.28
N ARG A 4 5.53 -18.41 18.00
CA ARG A 4 6.07 -17.14 17.55
C ARG A 4 4.96 -16.11 17.77
N ARG A 5 5.29 -14.89 18.20
CA ARG A 5 4.49 -13.72 17.80
C ARG A 5 4.69 -13.61 16.28
N ALA A 6 4.10 -14.53 15.54
CA ALA A 6 4.13 -14.52 14.09
C ALA A 6 3.17 -13.44 13.67
N GLU A 7 3.66 -12.49 12.88
CA GLU A 7 2.81 -11.62 12.09
C GLU A 7 1.99 -12.56 11.20
N ALA A 8 0.67 -12.66 11.44
CA ALA A 8 -0.21 -13.62 10.75
C ALA A 8 -0.06 -13.55 9.22
N ASP A 9 0.24 -12.34 8.73
CA ASP A 9 0.50 -12.05 7.32
C ASP A 9 1.69 -12.82 6.73
N ALA A 10 2.75 -13.06 7.51
CA ALA A 10 3.91 -13.82 7.04
C ALA A 10 3.55 -15.30 6.84
N ILE A 11 2.83 -15.88 7.80
CA ILE A 11 2.35 -17.28 7.70
C ILE A 11 1.35 -17.42 6.55
N LEU A 12 0.42 -16.47 6.40
CA LEU A 12 -0.53 -16.49 5.29
C LEU A 12 0.21 -16.41 3.94
N PHE A 13 1.23 -15.57 3.85
CA PHE A 13 2.06 -15.47 2.64
C PHE A 13 2.80 -16.77 2.32
N GLU A 14 3.36 -17.46 3.31
CA GLU A 14 3.98 -18.79 3.16
C GLU A 14 2.97 -19.84 2.68
N ILE A 15 1.76 -19.86 3.26
CA ILE A 15 0.68 -20.76 2.85
C ILE A 15 0.25 -20.51 1.41
N LEU A 16 0.00 -19.25 1.05
CA LEU A 16 -0.37 -18.87 -0.32
C LEU A 16 0.72 -19.26 -1.31
N THR A 17 1.99 -19.07 -0.95
CA THR A 17 3.13 -19.49 -1.77
C THR A 17 3.12 -20.99 -1.96
N ALA A 18 2.98 -21.79 -0.90
CA ALA A 18 2.89 -23.25 -1.02
C ALA A 18 1.73 -23.69 -1.94
N LEU A 19 0.56 -23.06 -1.81
CA LEU A 19 -0.60 -23.33 -2.66
C LEU A 19 -0.35 -22.97 -4.13
N LEU A 20 0.37 -21.88 -4.42
CA LEU A 20 0.77 -21.50 -5.76
C LEU A 20 1.63 -22.59 -6.43
N TRP A 21 2.61 -23.11 -5.70
CA TRP A 21 3.47 -24.19 -6.19
C TRP A 21 2.67 -25.48 -6.43
N VAL A 22 1.76 -25.84 -5.51
CA VAL A 22 0.84 -26.98 -5.69
C VAL A 22 -0.05 -26.80 -6.93
N ARG A 23 -0.60 -25.60 -7.14
CA ARG A 23 -1.43 -25.29 -8.31
C ARG A 23 -0.65 -25.43 -9.63
N ASN A 24 0.66 -25.21 -9.60
CA ASN A 24 1.56 -25.44 -10.72
C ASN A 24 2.08 -26.90 -10.82
N GLY A 25 1.50 -27.82 -10.05
CA GLY A 25 1.80 -29.25 -10.09
C GLY A 25 3.09 -29.67 -9.39
N TRP A 26 3.58 -28.88 -8.44
CA TRP A 26 4.70 -29.25 -7.58
C TRP A 26 4.19 -29.88 -6.27
N GLN A 27 4.95 -30.81 -5.72
CA GLN A 27 4.78 -31.26 -4.33
C GLN A 27 5.54 -30.30 -3.41
N VAL A 28 4.94 -29.93 -2.28
CA VAL A 28 5.53 -28.96 -1.35
C VAL A 28 5.62 -29.53 0.06
N LYS A 29 6.68 -29.18 0.77
CA LYS A 29 6.88 -29.51 2.19
C LYS A 29 7.41 -28.29 2.93
N PHE A 30 6.73 -27.89 3.99
CA PHE A 30 7.26 -26.90 4.94
C PHE A 30 8.42 -27.49 5.74
N LEU A 31 9.50 -26.71 5.89
CA LEU A 31 10.66 -27.11 6.67
C LEU A 31 10.59 -26.45 8.05
N GLU A 32 10.82 -27.25 9.10
CA GLU A 32 10.93 -26.71 10.45
C GLU A 32 12.31 -26.09 10.66
N GLU A 33 12.37 -24.89 11.26
CA GLU A 33 13.64 -24.31 11.71
C GLU A 33 14.30 -25.23 12.75
N GLY A 34 15.33 -25.96 12.31
CA GLY A 34 16.10 -26.86 13.15
C GLY A 34 17.06 -26.11 14.08
N LYS A 35 17.58 -26.81 15.11
CA LYS A 35 18.60 -26.28 16.04
C LYS A 35 19.97 -25.98 15.37
N GLY A 36 20.15 -26.33 14.10
CA GLY A 36 21.44 -26.31 13.39
C GLY A 36 21.66 -25.16 12.40
N GLY A 37 20.70 -24.26 12.21
CA GLY A 37 20.86 -23.13 11.28
C GLY A 37 19.53 -22.64 10.70
N LYS A 38 19.60 -21.56 9.93
CA LYS A 38 18.46 -21.05 9.14
C LYS A 38 18.27 -21.94 7.91
N SER A 39 17.06 -22.46 7.71
CA SER A 39 16.65 -23.27 6.57
C SER A 39 15.66 -22.49 5.71
N PRO A 40 15.53 -22.82 4.41
CA PRO A 40 14.44 -22.25 3.61
C PRO A 40 13.07 -22.64 4.19
N ASP A 41 12.04 -21.86 3.86
CA ASP A 41 10.68 -22.09 4.38
C ASP A 41 10.02 -23.34 3.78
N ILE A 42 10.19 -23.56 2.46
CA ILE A 42 9.52 -24.61 1.69
C ILE A 42 10.53 -25.37 0.84
N LEU A 43 10.34 -26.68 0.72
CA LEU A 43 10.94 -27.52 -0.30
C LEU A 43 9.88 -27.89 -1.34
N ALA A 44 10.14 -27.59 -2.62
CA ALA A 44 9.25 -27.91 -3.72
C ALA A 44 9.91 -28.94 -4.65
N SER A 45 9.18 -30.00 -5.02
CA SER A 45 9.67 -31.04 -5.93
C SER A 45 8.70 -31.34 -7.06
N LYS A 46 9.24 -31.57 -8.26
CA LYS A 46 8.48 -31.98 -9.44
C LYS A 46 9.37 -32.81 -10.34
N ASN A 47 8.96 -34.05 -10.61
CA ASN A 47 9.77 -35.05 -11.30
C ASN A 47 11.14 -35.23 -10.59
N ASN A 48 12.25 -35.00 -11.28
CA ASN A 48 13.61 -35.10 -10.74
C ASN A 48 14.18 -33.75 -10.27
N ASN A 49 13.37 -32.69 -10.26
CA ASN A 49 13.81 -31.36 -9.85
C ASN A 49 13.35 -31.06 -8.44
N GLU A 50 14.23 -30.41 -7.68
CA GLU A 50 13.97 -29.93 -6.33
C GLU A 50 14.41 -28.47 -6.20
N LEU A 51 13.56 -27.65 -5.59
CA LEU A 51 13.78 -26.23 -5.37
C LEU A 51 13.58 -25.86 -3.90
N GLN A 52 14.55 -25.11 -3.37
CA GLN A 52 14.45 -24.45 -2.07
C GLN A 52 13.69 -23.14 -2.24
N VAL A 53 12.61 -22.94 -1.51
CA VAL A 53 11.73 -21.79 -1.64
C VAL A 53 11.72 -20.99 -0.33
N GLU A 54 12.17 -19.74 -0.40
CA GLU A 54 12.15 -18.79 0.71
C GLU A 54 11.03 -17.77 0.53
N CYS A 55 10.27 -17.51 1.59
CA CYS A 55 9.22 -16.51 1.64
C CYS A 55 9.69 -15.30 2.45
N LYS A 56 9.54 -14.10 1.87
CA LYS A 56 9.85 -12.84 2.56
C LYS A 56 8.70 -11.86 2.42
N ARG A 57 8.09 -11.53 3.54
CA ARG A 57 7.04 -10.51 3.59
C ARG A 57 7.61 -9.18 4.09
N GLN A 58 7.48 -8.12 3.29
CA GLN A 58 7.77 -6.77 3.78
C GLN A 58 6.64 -6.29 4.68
N ARG A 59 6.92 -5.38 5.62
CA ARG A 59 5.86 -4.74 6.42
C ARG A 59 4.96 -3.88 5.54
N LYS A 60 3.69 -3.72 5.91
CA LYS A 60 2.69 -2.95 5.14
C LYS A 60 3.12 -1.57 4.62
N THR A 61 3.85 -0.82 5.44
CA THR A 61 4.13 0.60 5.17
C THR A 61 5.56 0.91 5.60
N ALA A 62 6.25 1.80 4.88
CA ALA A 62 7.58 2.26 5.25
C ALA A 62 7.55 3.15 6.50
N ASP A 63 8.58 3.08 7.35
CA ASP A 63 8.70 3.94 8.55
C ASP A 63 8.64 5.43 8.18
N TYR A 64 9.13 5.79 7.00
CA TYR A 64 9.07 7.15 6.47
C TYR A 64 7.62 7.61 6.23
N THR A 65 6.75 6.77 5.69
CA THR A 65 5.33 7.08 5.47
C THR A 65 4.60 7.36 6.80
N TYR A 66 4.95 6.65 7.88
CA TYR A 66 4.41 6.94 9.20
C TYR A 66 4.83 8.33 9.70
N LYS A 67 6.11 8.70 9.53
CA LYS A 67 6.61 10.04 9.90
C LYS A 67 5.94 11.15 9.08
N GLU A 68 5.77 10.97 7.78
CA GLU A 68 5.02 11.92 6.94
C GLU A 68 3.55 12.02 7.39
N THR A 69 2.93 10.89 7.74
CA THR A 69 1.54 10.88 8.22
C THR A 69 1.39 11.65 9.52
N GLU A 70 2.27 11.41 10.50
CA GLU A 70 2.27 12.16 11.77
C GLU A 70 2.48 13.66 11.52
N LYS A 71 3.47 14.01 10.69
CA LYS A 71 3.77 15.40 10.33
C LYS A 71 2.57 16.09 9.68
N ARG A 72 1.95 15.43 8.70
CA ARG A 72 0.74 15.90 8.01
C ARG A 72 -0.40 16.14 8.99
N LEU A 73 -0.72 15.16 9.83
CA LEU A 73 -1.79 15.28 10.82
C LEU A 73 -1.55 16.47 11.75
N LYS A 74 -0.29 16.68 12.17
CA LYS A 74 0.09 17.84 12.98
C LYS A 74 -0.12 19.17 12.24
N MET A 75 0.34 19.29 10.99
CA MET A 75 0.12 20.50 10.19
C MET A 75 -1.37 20.80 9.98
N VAL A 76 -2.17 19.78 9.65
CA VAL A 76 -3.63 19.92 9.43
C VAL A 76 -4.34 20.33 10.73
N SER A 77 -3.88 19.85 11.88
CA SER A 77 -4.50 20.18 13.17
C SER A 77 -4.53 21.69 13.48
N TYR A 78 -3.57 22.45 12.95
CA TYR A 78 -3.49 23.91 13.11
C TYR A 78 -4.48 24.69 12.23
N LEU A 79 -5.12 24.05 11.26
CA LEU A 79 -6.06 24.65 10.31
C LEU A 79 -7.48 24.07 10.38
N ARG A 80 -7.65 22.97 11.12
CA ARG A 80 -8.87 22.15 11.04
C ARG A 80 -10.16 22.93 11.31
N GLU A 81 -10.14 23.87 12.25
CA GLU A 81 -11.33 24.64 12.65
C GLU A 81 -11.76 25.60 11.52
N GLU A 82 -10.79 26.30 10.93
CA GLU A 82 -11.02 27.18 9.78
C GLU A 82 -11.44 26.40 8.55
N LEU A 83 -10.80 25.26 8.25
CA LEU A 83 -11.20 24.42 7.12
C LEU A 83 -12.62 23.89 7.29
N LEU A 84 -12.97 23.44 8.51
CA LEU A 84 -14.31 22.95 8.84
C LEU A 84 -15.36 24.05 8.67
N LYS A 85 -15.11 25.25 9.18
CA LYS A 85 -16.03 26.39 9.10
C LYS A 85 -16.46 26.74 7.68
N TYR A 86 -15.58 26.55 6.70
CA TYR A 86 -15.82 26.93 5.30
C TYR A 86 -16.04 25.72 4.37
N ASN A 87 -16.19 24.51 4.92
CA ASN A 87 -16.38 23.27 4.16
C ASN A 87 -15.28 23.02 3.12
N ILE A 88 -14.01 23.24 3.48
CA ILE A 88 -12.91 23.25 2.51
C ILE A 88 -12.34 21.85 2.28
N LEU A 89 -12.12 21.54 1.01
CA LEU A 89 -11.32 20.42 0.55
C LEU A 89 -10.03 20.95 -0.07
N LEU A 90 -8.89 20.54 0.46
CA LEU A 90 -7.56 20.89 -0.07
C LEU A 90 -6.92 19.69 -0.76
N ASP A 91 -6.34 19.92 -1.94
CA ASP A 91 -5.40 19.01 -2.60
C ASP A 91 -4.00 19.65 -2.58
N LEU A 92 -3.06 19.01 -1.88
CA LEU A 92 -1.70 19.49 -1.65
C LEU A 92 -0.70 18.57 -2.34
N VAL A 93 0.23 19.18 -3.07
CA VAL A 93 1.39 18.51 -3.64
C VAL A 93 2.64 19.19 -3.08
N PHE A 94 3.36 18.49 -2.20
CA PHE A 94 4.65 18.94 -1.70
C PHE A 94 5.77 18.55 -2.66
N HIS A 95 6.62 19.52 -3.00
CA HIS A 95 7.80 19.37 -3.86
C HIS A 95 9.09 19.19 -3.07
N VAL A 96 9.02 19.36 -1.74
CA VAL A 96 10.10 19.13 -0.77
C VAL A 96 9.65 18.14 0.30
N GLU A 97 10.58 17.53 1.02
CA GLU A 97 10.25 16.58 2.08
C GLU A 97 9.36 17.22 3.15
N LEU A 98 8.17 16.66 3.37
CA LEU A 98 7.20 17.19 4.33
C LEU A 98 7.79 17.32 5.75
N ILE A 99 8.65 16.38 6.12
CA ILE A 99 9.32 16.34 7.44
C ILE A 99 10.32 17.48 7.64
N SER A 100 10.80 18.11 6.57
CA SER A 100 11.74 19.24 6.62
C SER A 100 11.06 20.57 6.95
N LEU A 101 9.76 20.67 6.71
CA LEU A 101 8.97 21.89 6.90
C LEU A 101 8.57 22.09 8.37
N PRO A 102 8.37 23.34 8.84
CA PRO A 102 7.81 23.60 10.18
C PRO A 102 6.42 23.00 10.37
N ASP A 103 6.07 22.60 11.59
CA ASP A 103 4.72 22.07 11.90
C ASP A 103 3.60 23.09 11.61
N THR A 104 3.90 24.38 11.66
CA THR A 104 2.97 25.48 11.39
C THR A 104 2.92 25.87 9.91
N TYR A 105 3.72 25.25 9.04
CA TYR A 105 3.91 25.70 7.65
C TYR A 105 2.60 25.96 6.91
N LEU A 106 1.67 25.00 6.91
CA LEU A 106 0.37 25.18 6.27
C LEU A 106 -0.46 26.28 6.90
N LYS A 107 -0.43 26.40 8.23
CA LYS A 107 -1.12 27.47 8.96
C LYS A 107 -0.61 28.84 8.51
N ASP A 108 0.70 29.02 8.56
CA ASP A 108 1.35 30.30 8.24
C ASP A 108 1.07 30.72 6.80
N LEU A 109 0.96 29.74 5.90
CA LEU A 109 0.66 29.95 4.49
C LEU A 109 -0.83 30.23 4.20
N LEU A 110 -1.75 29.54 4.88
CA LEU A 110 -3.16 29.46 4.47
C LEU A 110 -4.14 30.19 5.38
N LEU A 111 -3.83 30.45 6.65
CA LEU A 111 -4.83 30.87 7.64
C LEU A 111 -5.64 32.10 7.20
N ASN A 112 -4.96 33.12 6.68
CA ASN A 112 -5.61 34.34 6.17
C ASN A 112 -6.28 34.13 4.80
N LYS A 113 -5.75 33.21 3.99
CA LYS A 113 -6.27 32.94 2.64
C LYS A 113 -7.58 32.16 2.67
N ILE A 114 -7.76 31.26 3.64
CA ILE A 114 -8.94 30.37 3.71
C ILE A 114 -10.25 31.15 3.64
N GLN A 115 -10.34 32.28 4.34
CA GLN A 115 -11.55 33.10 4.41
C GLN A 115 -11.89 33.79 3.08
N GLU A 116 -10.88 34.00 2.24
CA GLU A 116 -10.96 34.67 0.95
C GLU A 116 -11.30 33.70 -0.20
N ILE A 117 -11.24 32.39 0.02
CA ILE A 117 -11.55 31.38 -0.99
C ILE A 117 -13.05 31.44 -1.29
N LYS A 118 -13.41 31.96 -2.47
CA LYS A 118 -14.81 32.03 -2.96
C LYS A 118 -15.11 31.08 -4.12
N LYS A 119 -14.08 30.55 -4.76
CA LYS A 119 -14.20 29.63 -5.89
C LYS A 119 -13.11 28.56 -5.82
N ALA A 120 -13.39 27.40 -6.37
CA ALA A 120 -12.40 26.34 -6.49
C ALA A 120 -11.26 26.78 -7.42
N GLY A 121 -10.04 26.33 -7.14
CA GLY A 121 -8.88 26.58 -7.97
C GLY A 121 -7.55 26.57 -7.21
N LEU A 122 -6.50 26.94 -7.93
CA LEU A 122 -5.16 27.09 -7.41
C LEU A 122 -5.07 28.30 -6.46
N ILE A 123 -4.63 28.09 -5.22
CA ILE A 123 -4.51 29.15 -4.22
C ILE A 123 -3.05 29.43 -3.80
N VAL A 124 -2.17 28.45 -3.93
CA VAL A 124 -0.72 28.59 -3.73
C VAL A 124 0.03 27.76 -4.76
N SER A 125 1.07 28.33 -5.35
CA SER A 125 2.06 27.60 -6.14
C SER A 125 3.44 28.22 -5.91
N ASN A 126 4.32 27.49 -5.26
CA ASN A 126 5.71 27.88 -5.04
C ASN A 126 6.64 26.65 -5.18
N ASN A 127 7.92 26.82 -4.87
CA ASN A 127 8.91 25.75 -5.00
C ASN A 127 8.76 24.61 -3.98
N GLU A 128 7.97 24.80 -2.92
CA GLU A 128 7.81 23.84 -1.82
C GLU A 128 6.47 23.11 -1.89
N VAL A 129 5.41 23.80 -2.31
CA VAL A 129 4.04 23.26 -2.33
C VAL A 129 3.17 23.90 -3.42
N THR A 130 2.32 23.08 -4.02
CA THR A 130 1.17 23.50 -4.82
C THR A 130 -0.11 23.12 -4.09
N ILE A 131 -1.05 24.06 -3.95
CA ILE A 131 -2.29 23.87 -3.19
C ILE A 131 -3.48 24.31 -4.03
N TYR A 132 -4.37 23.37 -4.27
CA TYR A 132 -5.70 23.61 -4.81
C TYR A 132 -6.72 23.55 -3.69
N ALA A 133 -7.67 24.49 -3.72
CA ALA A 133 -8.81 24.48 -2.82
C ALA A 133 -10.09 24.26 -3.61
N SER A 134 -11.01 23.53 -3.01
CA SER A 134 -12.39 23.34 -3.45
C SER A 134 -13.30 23.27 -2.22
N PHE A 135 -14.57 22.98 -2.45
CA PHE A 135 -15.57 22.93 -1.39
C PHE A 135 -16.23 21.55 -1.35
N ILE A 136 -16.55 21.10 -0.15
CA ILE A 136 -17.26 19.85 0.09
C ILE A 136 -18.76 20.09 -0.13
N ASP A 137 -19.37 19.23 -0.93
CA ASP A 137 -20.81 19.26 -1.17
C ASP A 137 -21.59 18.58 -0.04
N ILE A 138 -21.83 19.33 1.04
CA ILE A 138 -22.57 18.87 2.21
C ILE A 138 -24.00 18.39 1.84
N ASN A 139 -24.65 19.07 0.90
CA ASN A 139 -26.01 18.72 0.48
C ASN A 139 -26.02 17.34 -0.20
N ARG A 140 -25.06 17.08 -1.09
CA ARG A 140 -24.89 15.76 -1.71
C ARG A 140 -24.62 14.68 -0.66
N ILE A 141 -23.78 14.96 0.33
CA ILE A 141 -23.48 13.99 1.39
C ILE A 141 -24.76 13.67 2.19
N ASN A 142 -25.48 14.68 2.68
CA ASN A 142 -26.70 14.45 3.46
C ASN A 142 -27.78 13.72 2.66
N LYS A 143 -27.97 14.05 1.37
CA LYS A 143 -28.85 13.30 0.47
C LYS A 143 -28.45 11.82 0.32
N TYR A 144 -27.16 11.52 0.40
CA TYR A 144 -26.68 10.15 0.40
C TYR A 144 -26.98 9.44 1.73
N LEU A 145 -26.79 10.13 2.86
CA LEU A 145 -27.06 9.62 4.22
C LEU A 145 -28.55 9.30 4.46
N GLU A 146 -29.46 10.05 3.83
CA GLU A 146 -30.92 9.77 3.87
C GLU A 146 -31.28 8.34 3.40
N LYS A 147 -30.44 7.74 2.56
CA LYS A 147 -30.71 6.45 1.91
C LYS A 147 -29.74 5.34 2.33
N ASN A 148 -28.64 5.68 2.99
CA ASN A 148 -27.54 4.75 3.25
C ASN A 148 -27.01 4.92 4.67
N PHE A 149 -26.77 3.78 5.33
CA PHE A 149 -26.14 3.77 6.64
C PHE A 149 -24.63 3.86 6.49
N VAL A 150 -24.09 5.08 6.57
CA VAL A 150 -22.64 5.32 6.52
C VAL A 150 -22.07 5.24 7.93
N LYS A 151 -21.14 4.30 8.12
CA LYS A 151 -20.48 4.09 9.40
C LYS A 151 -19.47 5.19 9.69
N ASN A 152 -19.37 5.62 10.94
CA ASN A 152 -18.34 6.58 11.35
C ASN A 152 -16.93 5.99 11.14
N ASN A 153 -15.98 6.79 10.67
CA ASN A 153 -14.61 6.37 10.31
C ASN A 153 -14.54 5.25 9.25
N SER A 154 -15.46 5.24 8.29
CA SER A 154 -15.44 4.30 7.17
C SER A 154 -14.76 4.88 5.93
N PRO A 155 -14.20 4.05 5.04
CA PRO A 155 -13.72 4.49 3.72
C PRO A 155 -14.79 5.21 2.90
N GLN A 156 -16.04 4.76 3.00
CA GLN A 156 -17.20 5.42 2.39
C GLN A 156 -17.35 6.88 2.82
N LEU A 157 -17.13 7.19 4.10
CA LEU A 157 -17.14 8.58 4.58
C LEU A 157 -15.99 9.39 3.96
N CYS A 158 -14.80 8.81 3.86
CA CYS A 158 -13.65 9.47 3.25
C CYS A 158 -13.95 9.83 1.80
N ASP A 159 -14.48 8.89 1.01
CA ASP A 159 -14.82 9.12 -0.40
C ASP A 159 -15.92 10.17 -0.57
N LEU A 160 -16.92 10.18 0.31
CA LEU A 160 -17.98 11.19 0.32
C LEU A 160 -17.42 12.59 0.56
N ILE A 161 -16.52 12.76 1.53
CA ILE A 161 -15.88 14.05 1.83
C ILE A 161 -14.89 14.46 0.74
N ALA A 162 -14.07 13.52 0.26
CA ALA A 162 -13.09 13.77 -0.80
C ALA A 162 -13.72 13.97 -2.18
N GLN A 163 -14.97 13.52 -2.36
CA GLN A 163 -15.72 13.51 -3.62
C GLN A 163 -15.06 12.64 -4.71
N LYS A 164 -14.16 11.74 -4.32
CA LYS A 164 -13.40 10.78 -5.15
C LYS A 164 -12.83 9.68 -4.27
N ALA A 165 -12.38 8.59 -4.87
CA ALA A 165 -11.58 7.58 -4.18
C ALA A 165 -10.26 8.17 -3.66
N VAL A 166 -9.87 7.81 -2.43
CA VAL A 166 -8.67 8.35 -1.75
C VAL A 166 -7.55 7.34 -1.55
N ASP A 167 -7.59 6.21 -2.25
CA ASP A 167 -6.52 5.22 -2.19
C ASP A 167 -5.18 5.84 -2.57
N TYR A 168 -4.10 5.35 -1.95
CA TYR A 168 -2.72 5.83 -2.13
C TYR A 168 -2.44 7.26 -1.67
N SER A 169 -3.45 7.96 -1.17
CA SER A 169 -3.33 9.37 -0.85
C SER A 169 -3.23 9.58 0.65
N GLY A 170 -2.45 10.57 1.05
CA GLY A 170 -2.47 11.07 2.42
C GLY A 170 -3.72 11.88 2.65
N PHE A 171 -4.90 11.24 2.68
CA PHE A 171 -6.17 11.91 3.00
C PHE A 171 -6.41 11.97 4.51
N THR A 172 -6.79 13.14 5.00
CA THR A 172 -7.28 13.36 6.36
C THR A 172 -8.51 14.22 6.27
N SER A 173 -9.56 13.84 7.00
CA SER A 173 -10.80 14.59 7.07
C SER A 173 -11.29 14.71 8.50
N GLY A 174 -12.25 15.59 8.68
CA GLY A 174 -13.03 15.72 9.91
C GLY A 174 -14.36 16.37 9.59
N PHE A 175 -15.34 16.22 10.46
CA PHE A 175 -16.67 16.76 10.26
C PHE A 175 -17.37 17.05 11.59
N SER A 176 -18.38 17.91 11.55
CA SER A 176 -19.37 18.10 12.60
C SER A 176 -20.71 17.58 12.10
N GLY A 177 -21.45 16.88 12.96
CA GLY A 177 -22.67 16.21 12.55
C GLY A 177 -23.36 15.45 13.66
N ASN A 178 -24.50 14.86 13.30
CA ASN A 178 -25.32 14.04 14.18
C ASN A 178 -25.08 12.55 13.89
N PHE A 179 -25.27 11.73 14.92
CA PHE A 179 -25.06 10.30 14.84
C PHE A 179 -26.28 9.55 15.33
N PHE A 180 -26.42 8.30 14.90
CA PHE A 180 -27.37 7.35 15.44
C PHE A 180 -26.70 5.99 15.63
N ARG A 181 -27.32 5.11 16.43
CA ARG A 181 -26.85 3.76 16.67
C ARG A 181 -27.83 2.73 16.12
N VAL A 182 -27.30 1.63 15.62
CA VAL A 182 -28.10 0.49 15.14
C VAL A 182 -27.92 -0.69 16.09
N GLY A 183 -29.01 -1.21 16.63
CA GLY A 183 -28.98 -2.33 17.59
C GLY A 183 -28.40 -1.97 18.96
N GLU A 184 -28.33 -2.96 19.84
CA GLU A 184 -27.97 -2.79 21.26
C GLU A 184 -26.46 -2.92 21.56
N GLY A 185 -25.62 -3.15 20.54
CA GLY A 185 -24.18 -3.30 20.74
C GLY A 185 -23.50 -2.01 21.21
N GLU A 186 -22.40 -2.13 21.95
CA GLU A 186 -21.64 -0.95 22.42
C GLU A 186 -20.58 -0.48 21.41
N ALA A 187 -20.14 -1.38 20.54
CA ALA A 187 -19.07 -1.15 19.56
C ALA A 187 -19.56 -1.36 18.12
N ASN A 188 -18.89 -0.69 17.18
CA ASN A 188 -19.09 -0.85 15.74
C ASN A 188 -20.49 -0.54 15.19
N ASN A 189 -21.36 0.11 15.97
CA ASN A 189 -22.74 0.40 15.60
C ASN A 189 -23.09 1.89 15.47
N LEU A 190 -22.09 2.78 15.41
CA LEU A 190 -22.29 4.22 15.27
C LEU A 190 -22.28 4.64 13.80
N TYR A 191 -23.37 5.24 13.36
CA TYR A 191 -23.60 5.71 11.99
C TYR A 191 -23.89 7.20 11.98
N ILE A 192 -23.67 7.82 10.82
CA ILE A 192 -23.80 9.26 10.62
C ILE A 192 -25.23 9.55 10.15
N ALA A 193 -25.96 10.37 10.90
CA ALA A 193 -27.30 10.82 10.52
C ALA A 193 -27.23 12.00 9.54
N GLU A 194 -26.36 12.95 9.85
CA GLU A 194 -26.26 14.24 9.14
C GLU A 194 -24.86 14.82 9.36
N ILE A 195 -24.35 15.53 8.36
CA ILE A 195 -23.15 16.35 8.45
C ILE A 195 -23.55 17.82 8.29
N ALA A 196 -23.15 18.66 9.24
CA ALA A 196 -23.33 20.11 9.17
C ALA A 196 -22.15 20.77 8.45
N ASN A 197 -20.92 20.38 8.81
CA ASN A 197 -19.69 20.85 8.19
C ASN A 197 -18.68 19.72 8.05
N ALA A 198 -17.80 19.83 7.07
CA ALA A 198 -16.69 18.89 6.90
C ALA A 198 -15.43 19.59 6.38
N PHE A 199 -14.27 18.99 6.57
CA PHE A 199 -13.07 19.35 5.86
C PHE A 199 -12.35 18.11 5.34
N GLY A 200 -11.58 18.29 4.28
CA GLY A 200 -10.72 17.26 3.72
C GLY A 200 -9.37 17.85 3.32
N VAL A 201 -8.31 17.10 3.56
CA VAL A 201 -6.95 17.45 3.16
C VAL A 201 -6.35 16.23 2.51
N ASN A 202 -6.25 16.26 1.18
CA ASN A 202 -5.54 15.28 0.40
C ASN A 202 -4.10 15.75 0.20
N CYS A 203 -3.14 14.93 0.63
CA CYS A 203 -1.73 15.26 0.61
C CYS A 203 -0.95 14.23 -0.18
N ARG A 204 -0.10 14.73 -1.09
CA ARG A 204 0.89 13.94 -1.82
C ARG A 204 2.25 14.61 -1.73
N SER A 205 3.29 13.78 -1.64
CA SER A 205 4.68 14.22 -1.61
C SER A 205 5.36 13.69 -2.87
N MET A 206 5.86 14.61 -3.69
CA MET A 206 6.61 14.32 -4.91
C MET A 206 8.11 14.59 -4.75
N ALA A 207 8.57 14.88 -3.52
CA ALA A 207 9.98 15.07 -3.22
C ALA A 207 10.77 13.78 -3.54
N PRO A 208 11.82 13.84 -4.39
CA PRO A 208 12.59 12.66 -4.78
C PRO A 208 13.14 11.86 -3.59
N GLU A 209 13.56 12.55 -2.53
CA GLU A 209 14.07 11.96 -1.29
C GLU A 209 12.98 11.17 -0.55
N ALA A 210 11.76 11.73 -0.47
CA ALA A 210 10.62 11.07 0.15
C ALA A 210 10.19 9.83 -0.66
N VAL A 211 10.13 9.94 -1.99
CA VAL A 211 9.84 8.81 -2.88
C VAL A 211 10.88 7.71 -2.67
N THR A 212 12.15 8.08 -2.68
CA THR A 212 13.27 7.15 -2.47
C THR A 212 13.20 6.49 -1.08
N ALA A 213 12.87 7.23 -0.03
CA ALA A 213 12.80 6.69 1.33
C ALA A 213 11.63 5.71 1.52
N LYS A 214 10.49 5.95 0.85
CA LYS A 214 9.32 5.06 0.87
C LYS A 214 9.51 3.81 0.01
N ALA A 215 10.24 3.93 -1.10
CA ALA A 215 10.62 2.83 -1.99
C ALA A 215 11.67 1.93 -1.32
N ARG A 216 11.27 1.13 -0.33
CA ARG A 216 12.18 0.24 0.42
C ARG A 216 12.83 -0.79 -0.49
N ASP A 217 14.15 -0.92 -0.34
CA ASP A 217 14.94 -1.94 -1.02
C ASP A 217 14.78 -3.32 -0.34
N THR A 218 14.86 -4.37 -1.14
CA THR A 218 14.77 -5.78 -0.73
C THR A 218 16.14 -6.45 -0.66
N LYS A 219 17.21 -5.76 -1.07
CA LYS A 219 18.59 -6.28 -1.10
C LYS A 219 19.02 -7.00 0.17
N THR A 220 18.87 -6.38 1.33
CA THR A 220 19.28 -7.00 2.61
C THR A 220 18.49 -8.28 2.89
N GLN A 221 17.20 -8.31 2.55
CA GLN A 221 16.35 -9.50 2.74
C GLN A 221 16.78 -10.62 1.79
N ILE A 222 17.06 -10.29 0.53
CA ILE A 222 17.52 -11.24 -0.50
C ILE A 222 18.89 -11.81 -0.16
N MET A 223 19.86 -10.95 0.18
CA MET A 223 21.19 -11.41 0.60
C MET A 223 21.14 -12.22 1.90
N GLY A 224 20.16 -11.94 2.77
CA GLY A 224 19.88 -12.74 3.96
C GLY A 224 19.29 -14.11 3.61
N ALA A 225 18.37 -14.18 2.65
CA ALA A 225 17.77 -15.41 2.13
C ALA A 225 18.80 -16.32 1.45
N ILE A 226 19.67 -15.77 0.62
CA ILE A 226 20.73 -16.53 -0.08
C ILE A 226 21.59 -17.35 0.91
N LYS A 227 21.87 -16.80 2.10
CA LYS A 227 22.66 -17.46 3.14
C LYS A 227 21.95 -18.65 3.82
N GLN A 228 20.65 -18.82 3.59
CA GLN A 228 19.84 -19.89 4.18
C GLN A 228 19.76 -21.11 3.27
N PHE A 229 20.11 -20.96 2.00
CA PHE A 229 20.07 -22.07 1.05
C PHE A 229 21.28 -22.99 1.20
N ASN A 230 21.05 -24.29 1.05
CA ASN A 230 22.13 -25.24 0.81
C ASN A 230 22.69 -25.05 -0.62
N THR A 231 23.87 -25.61 -0.90
CA THR A 231 24.51 -25.49 -2.23
C THR A 231 24.10 -26.56 -3.23
N GLU A 232 23.27 -27.54 -2.82
CA GLU A 232 22.98 -28.75 -3.59
C GLU A 232 21.77 -28.59 -4.52
N SER A 233 20.75 -27.85 -4.08
CA SER A 233 19.50 -27.63 -4.83
C SER A 233 19.40 -26.18 -5.28
N GLU A 234 18.77 -25.94 -6.43
CA GLU A 234 18.46 -24.57 -6.88
C GLU A 234 17.46 -23.88 -5.93
N SER A 235 17.44 -22.55 -5.92
CA SER A 235 16.62 -21.80 -4.98
C SER A 235 15.82 -20.65 -5.60
N VAL A 236 14.70 -20.35 -4.95
CA VAL A 236 13.70 -19.36 -5.32
C VAL A 236 13.35 -18.51 -4.11
N ILE A 237 13.14 -17.21 -4.34
CA ILE A 237 12.63 -16.30 -3.32
C ILE A 237 11.29 -15.74 -3.78
N HIS A 238 10.29 -15.79 -2.91
CA HIS A 238 9.04 -15.02 -3.07
C HIS A 238 9.08 -13.83 -2.12
N VAL A 239 8.86 -12.63 -2.65
CA VAL A 239 8.81 -11.38 -1.89
C VAL A 239 7.41 -10.77 -1.99
N GLY A 240 6.70 -10.68 -0.88
CA GLY A 240 5.38 -10.04 -0.80
C GLY A 240 5.46 -8.62 -0.26
N MET A 241 4.76 -7.68 -0.90
CA MET A 241 4.69 -6.28 -0.48
C MET A 241 3.37 -5.63 -0.88
N GLU A 242 2.96 -4.62 -0.14
CA GLU A 242 1.80 -3.80 -0.48
C GLU A 242 2.20 -2.47 -1.11
N THR A 243 1.31 -1.94 -1.94
CA THR A 243 1.54 -0.78 -2.81
C THR A 243 0.77 0.46 -2.35
N TYR A 244 0.66 0.67 -1.04
CA TYR A 244 -0.10 1.80 -0.47
C TYR A 244 0.57 3.17 -0.62
N ASP A 245 1.86 3.23 -1.00
CA ASP A 245 2.64 4.47 -1.04
C ASP A 245 2.51 5.24 -2.36
N GLY A 246 1.75 4.70 -3.33
CA GLY A 246 1.42 5.34 -4.60
C GLY A 246 2.39 5.06 -5.75
N GLN A 247 1.96 5.41 -6.96
CA GLN A 247 2.59 5.00 -8.22
C GLN A 247 4.09 5.32 -8.32
N GLU A 248 4.53 6.54 -7.94
CA GLU A 248 5.94 6.92 -8.05
C GLU A 248 6.83 6.09 -7.14
N VAL A 249 6.32 5.75 -5.96
CA VAL A 249 7.05 4.92 -5.00
C VAL A 249 7.21 3.52 -5.54
N GLU A 250 6.17 2.96 -6.17
CA GLU A 250 6.23 1.62 -6.76
C GLU A 250 7.14 1.57 -7.99
N ILE A 251 7.14 2.61 -8.84
CA ILE A 251 8.10 2.74 -9.94
C ILE A 251 9.55 2.79 -9.41
N GLU A 252 9.82 3.58 -8.37
CA GLU A 252 11.16 3.65 -7.78
C GLU A 252 11.55 2.34 -7.09
N ARG A 253 10.60 1.64 -6.47
CA ARG A 253 10.82 0.32 -5.86
C ARG A 253 11.20 -0.72 -6.89
N LEU A 254 10.56 -0.73 -8.06
CA LEU A 254 10.93 -1.58 -9.18
C LEU A 254 12.36 -1.29 -9.66
N LYS A 255 12.74 -0.02 -9.83
CA LYS A 255 14.12 0.34 -10.22
C LYS A 255 15.17 -0.17 -9.23
N LYS A 256 14.91 -0.06 -7.92
CA LYS A 256 15.82 -0.58 -6.88
C LYS A 256 15.90 -2.09 -6.89
N THR A 257 14.77 -2.74 -7.15
CA THR A 257 14.68 -4.19 -7.31
C THR A 257 15.55 -4.65 -8.48
N SER A 258 15.41 -4.05 -9.67
CA SER A 258 16.24 -4.35 -10.84
C SER A 258 17.74 -4.18 -10.55
N LYS A 259 18.14 -3.08 -9.92
CA LYS A 259 19.55 -2.85 -9.53
C LYS A 259 20.09 -3.89 -8.55
N THR A 260 19.27 -4.34 -7.60
CA THR A 260 19.65 -5.40 -6.66
C THR A 260 19.93 -6.69 -7.40
N LEU A 261 19.11 -7.01 -8.40
CA LEU A 261 19.20 -8.23 -9.18
C LEU A 261 20.44 -8.25 -10.08
N GLU A 262 20.74 -7.13 -10.74
CA GLU A 262 21.98 -6.96 -11.53
C GLU A 262 23.25 -7.20 -10.69
N SER A 263 23.18 -7.02 -9.37
CA SER A 263 24.32 -7.24 -8.48
C SER A 263 24.50 -8.69 -8.03
N ILE A 264 23.56 -9.59 -8.32
CA ILE A 264 23.63 -11.01 -7.91
C ILE A 264 24.39 -11.80 -8.96
N ASN A 265 25.54 -12.37 -8.59
CA ASN A 265 26.30 -13.26 -9.46
C ASN A 265 25.76 -14.70 -9.41
N PRO A 266 25.14 -15.23 -10.49
CA PRO A 266 24.52 -16.55 -10.49
C PRO A 266 25.53 -17.70 -10.30
N SER A 267 26.83 -17.46 -10.54
CA SER A 267 27.87 -18.48 -10.32
C SER A 267 28.25 -18.63 -8.84
N GLU A 268 27.92 -17.65 -8.01
CA GLU A 268 28.29 -17.61 -6.58
C GLU A 268 27.12 -17.98 -5.66
N THR A 269 25.94 -18.23 -6.23
CA THR A 269 24.73 -18.55 -5.49
C THR A 269 23.86 -19.52 -6.29
N ASN A 270 23.11 -20.36 -5.58
CA ASN A 270 22.13 -21.27 -6.16
C ASN A 270 20.76 -20.59 -6.43
N LEU A 271 20.63 -19.30 -6.14
CA LEU A 271 19.43 -18.52 -6.45
C LEU A 271 19.21 -18.42 -7.95
N ARG A 272 18.02 -18.81 -8.42
CA ARG A 272 17.64 -18.82 -9.83
C ARG A 272 16.52 -17.85 -10.15
N TYR A 273 15.54 -17.73 -9.26
CA TYR A 273 14.31 -16.98 -9.52
C TYR A 273 13.92 -16.14 -8.30
N ILE A 274 13.42 -14.95 -8.54
CA ILE A 274 12.71 -14.14 -7.55
C ILE A 274 11.35 -13.76 -8.11
N TYR A 275 10.30 -14.00 -7.33
CA TYR A 275 8.94 -13.55 -7.60
C TYR A 275 8.60 -12.41 -6.65
N TYR A 276 8.26 -11.26 -7.20
CA TYR A 276 7.78 -10.11 -6.44
C TYR A 276 6.27 -10.02 -6.58
N HIS A 277 5.57 -10.17 -5.46
CA HIS A 277 4.12 -10.07 -5.37
C HIS A 277 3.74 -8.74 -4.74
N PHE A 278 3.06 -7.92 -5.53
CA PHE A 278 2.58 -6.60 -5.14
C PHE A 278 1.08 -6.66 -4.92
N PHE A 279 0.64 -6.36 -3.71
CA PHE A 279 -0.75 -6.49 -3.29
C PHE A 279 -1.40 -5.14 -3.02
N GLN A 280 -2.63 -4.99 -3.50
CA GLN A 280 -3.48 -3.87 -3.12
C GLN A 280 -4.89 -4.36 -2.83
N ALA A 281 -5.36 -4.09 -1.62
CA ALA A 281 -6.77 -4.26 -1.28
C ALA A 281 -7.46 -2.91 -1.32
N TYR A 282 -8.63 -2.84 -1.96
CA TYR A 282 -9.47 -1.65 -1.95
C TYR A 282 -10.72 -1.90 -1.12
N THR A 283 -11.22 -0.84 -0.51
CA THR A 283 -12.52 -0.86 0.14
C THR A 283 -13.46 0.02 -0.66
N ARG A 284 -14.45 -0.59 -1.30
CA ARG A 284 -15.52 0.13 -1.98
C ARG A 284 -16.86 -0.15 -1.32
N PRO A 285 -17.73 0.87 -1.16
CA PRO A 285 -19.01 0.67 -0.49
C PRO A 285 -19.97 -0.27 -1.22
N ASP A 286 -19.80 -0.42 -2.53
CA ASP A 286 -20.67 -1.17 -3.44
C ASP A 286 -20.10 -2.52 -3.89
N GLN A 287 -18.87 -2.87 -3.45
CA GLN A 287 -18.20 -4.12 -3.83
C GLN A 287 -17.86 -4.94 -2.58
N ILE A 288 -18.02 -6.26 -2.68
CA ILE A 288 -17.79 -7.18 -1.56
C ILE A 288 -16.30 -7.29 -1.23
N TRP A 289 -15.46 -7.36 -2.26
CA TRP A 289 -14.01 -7.44 -2.13
C TRP A 289 -13.37 -7.06 -3.46
N ILE A 290 -12.39 -6.16 -3.41
CA ILE A 290 -11.57 -5.82 -4.58
C ILE A 290 -10.12 -5.95 -4.17
N PHE A 291 -9.38 -6.71 -4.95
CA PHE A 291 -7.98 -7.00 -4.68
C PHE A 291 -7.23 -7.07 -5.99
N ASP A 292 -6.17 -6.27 -6.09
CA ASP A 292 -5.22 -6.35 -7.18
C ASP A 292 -3.95 -7.04 -6.71
N GLU A 293 -3.42 -7.86 -7.61
CA GLU A 293 -2.08 -8.40 -7.51
C GLU A 293 -1.32 -8.08 -8.80
N THR A 294 -0.08 -7.60 -8.67
CA THR A 294 0.88 -7.60 -9.77
C THR A 294 2.01 -8.54 -9.40
N VAL A 295 2.48 -9.35 -10.35
CA VAL A 295 3.65 -10.20 -10.14
C VAL A 295 4.75 -9.82 -11.11
N ASP A 296 5.90 -9.45 -10.57
CA ASP A 296 7.13 -9.30 -11.35
C ASP A 296 8.04 -10.51 -11.11
N LYS A 297 8.70 -10.98 -12.15
CA LYS A 297 9.51 -12.20 -12.12
C LYS A 297 10.88 -11.88 -12.64
N VAL A 298 11.91 -12.21 -11.86
CA VAL A 298 13.28 -12.00 -12.29
C VAL A 298 14.11 -13.26 -12.09
N SER A 299 15.08 -13.47 -12.97
CA SER A 299 15.99 -14.58 -12.90
C SER A 299 17.43 -14.11 -12.93
N SER A 300 18.28 -14.89 -12.27
CA SER A 300 19.73 -14.77 -12.37
C SER A 300 20.27 -15.45 -13.66
N LEU A 301 19.43 -16.20 -14.39
CA LEU A 301 19.83 -16.91 -15.60
C LEU A 301 19.72 -16.04 -16.85
N LYS A 302 20.67 -16.19 -17.79
CA LYS A 302 20.65 -15.48 -19.09
C LYS A 302 19.46 -15.88 -19.97
N GLN A 303 19.03 -17.13 -19.87
CA GLN A 303 17.86 -17.68 -20.55
C GLN A 303 17.01 -18.39 -19.50
N ALA A 304 16.11 -17.63 -18.90
CA ALA A 304 15.29 -18.11 -17.79
C ALA A 304 14.04 -18.82 -18.29
N VAL A 305 13.79 -20.02 -17.77
CA VAL A 305 12.49 -20.70 -17.89
C VAL A 305 11.92 -20.76 -16.48
N PHE A 306 10.91 -19.93 -16.21
CA PHE A 306 10.32 -19.85 -14.89
C PHE A 306 9.55 -21.15 -14.56
N PRO A 307 9.71 -21.71 -13.34
CA PRO A 307 9.09 -22.98 -12.95
C PRO A 307 7.57 -22.90 -12.71
N LEU A 308 7.00 -21.69 -12.66
CA LEU A 308 5.60 -21.42 -12.41
C LEU A 308 4.96 -20.77 -13.64
N GLU A 309 3.98 -21.44 -14.22
CA GLU A 309 3.16 -20.93 -15.32
C GLU A 309 2.20 -19.86 -14.79
N ASN A 310 1.41 -20.21 -13.76
CA ASN A 310 0.60 -19.26 -13.01
C ASN A 310 1.45 -18.71 -11.85
N SER A 311 1.47 -17.39 -11.66
CA SER A 311 2.29 -16.74 -10.62
C SER A 311 1.52 -15.87 -9.63
N PHE A 312 0.22 -15.66 -9.82
CA PHE A 312 -0.61 -14.88 -8.89
C PHE A 312 -0.94 -15.70 -7.63
N LEU A 313 -0.85 -15.13 -6.44
CA LEU A 313 -1.17 -15.81 -5.19
C LEU A 313 -2.65 -15.74 -4.83
N VAL A 314 -3.32 -14.64 -5.17
CA VAL A 314 -4.67 -14.31 -4.68
C VAL A 314 -5.69 -14.21 -5.81
N VAL A 315 -5.33 -13.51 -6.89
CA VAL A 315 -6.24 -13.28 -8.02
C VAL A 315 -6.16 -14.47 -8.99
N ASP A 316 -7.31 -14.91 -9.50
CA ASP A 316 -7.35 -15.93 -10.54
C ASP A 316 -6.85 -15.31 -11.86
N GLY A 317 -5.72 -15.82 -12.35
CA GLY A 317 -5.08 -15.38 -13.59
C GLY A 317 -5.81 -15.81 -14.86
N ASP A 318 -7.12 -16.00 -14.84
CA ASP A 318 -7.92 -16.35 -16.01
C ASP A 318 -8.48 -15.12 -16.74
N ASP A 319 -8.24 -13.92 -16.21
CA ASP A 319 -8.56 -12.65 -16.87
C ASP A 319 -7.30 -12.06 -17.52
N ASP A 320 -7.07 -12.41 -18.79
CA ASP A 320 -5.92 -11.98 -19.61
C ASP A 320 -5.76 -10.45 -19.65
N SER A 321 -6.83 -9.68 -19.43
CA SER A 321 -6.78 -8.21 -19.41
C SER A 321 -5.99 -7.64 -18.22
N LEU A 322 -5.75 -8.44 -17.18
CA LEU A 322 -5.05 -8.05 -15.95
C LEU A 322 -3.56 -8.44 -15.95
N MET A 323 -3.03 -9.08 -17.00
CA MET A 323 -1.65 -9.58 -16.97
C MET A 323 -0.59 -8.56 -17.39
N ASP A 324 -0.90 -7.67 -18.33
CA ASP A 324 0.13 -6.88 -19.02
C ASP A 324 0.41 -5.50 -18.41
N ILE A 325 -0.43 -5.03 -17.49
CA ILE A 325 -0.32 -3.69 -16.89
C ILE A 325 -0.31 -3.84 -15.38
N SER A 326 0.73 -3.33 -14.71
CA SER A 326 0.76 -3.30 -13.24
C SER A 326 -0.42 -2.52 -12.68
N HIS A 327 -1.01 -2.98 -11.58
CA HIS A 327 -2.24 -2.38 -11.03
C HIS A 327 -2.12 -0.89 -10.69
N TRP A 328 -0.95 -0.39 -10.28
CA TRP A 328 -0.73 1.04 -10.02
C TRP A 328 -0.72 1.92 -11.28
N ASN A 329 -0.77 1.33 -12.48
CA ASN A 329 -0.93 2.04 -13.75
C ASN A 329 -2.38 1.94 -14.29
N ARG A 330 -3.28 1.24 -13.60
CA ARG A 330 -4.70 1.12 -13.95
C ARG A 330 -5.48 2.26 -13.30
N GLU A 331 -6.69 2.51 -13.80
CA GLU A 331 -7.63 3.35 -13.07
C GLU A 331 -8.02 2.67 -11.76
N LEU A 332 -8.23 3.48 -10.72
CA LEU A 332 -8.73 3.00 -9.44
C LEU A 332 -10.12 2.37 -9.64
N PRO A 333 -10.39 1.20 -9.05
CA PRO A 333 -11.70 0.56 -9.12
C PRO A 333 -12.77 1.35 -8.37
#